data_AF-A0A9C9N0X4-F1
#
_entry.id   AF-A0A9C9N0X4-F1
#
_cell.length_a   1.000
_cell.length_b   1.000
_cell.length_c   1.000
_cell.angle_alpha   90.00
_cell.angle_beta   90.00
_cell.angle_gamma   90.00
#
_symmetry.space_group_name_H-M   'P 1'
#
loop_
_entity.id
_entity.type
_entity.pdbx_description
1 polymer ?
#
loop_
_entity_poly.entity_id
_entity_poly.type
_entity_poly.pdbx_seq_one_letter_code
_entity_poly.pdbx_strand_id
1 'polypeptide(L)'
;MKWLIDRLRSLWEKNPKLHRIVRDSSYLFSANMVNMVLGVVQSSLSARLLGVEGFGLLGIITAYASTINNLFSFRMGELVVKYLGDYLEEGATAKAGALVKAAGLIEACSAVIAFGFLWLAAPLAAQIFAKDSSLAPIFVFYGIIVLAEMFYETSYGVVQVLGRFKGHAIINSAQSMLTAGLIVVAFVMGGSLEMIVFAYFCGKVLLGIAPVFLAVDGLNKRLGWAWWKASLKDMPQWKELLQFGLGSNFSATVNMVVRDSELLWVSFFLSPVEAGYYKVAVALNRYILLPINPFIQTTYPEINRYVKNNLWEPLEKFLRKISTFSGVWTVGAGLGLIFFGEWVISIYAGDAFLPAYPAMLILLIGYGLANIFFWNRPLLLSFGDSLFAFFTMFLGGILKVLGGFLLVPRYGYLAEAGLFSMFFVISVGINLLRAKSTMAKNKKLDKSKEADKV
;
A
#
# COMPACT_ATOMS: atom_id res chain seq x y z
N MET A 1 -17.50 -30.32 19.66
CA MET A 1 -16.13 -29.76 19.51
C MET A 1 -15.13 -30.76 18.93
N LYS A 2 -14.94 -31.96 19.51
CA LYS A 2 -14.03 -33.01 18.98
C LYS A 2 -14.24 -33.36 17.51
N TRP A 3 -15.47 -33.62 17.08
CA TRP A 3 -15.78 -33.93 15.67
C TRP A 3 -15.36 -32.83 14.69
N LEU A 4 -15.45 -31.56 15.07
CA LEU A 4 -15.06 -30.43 14.23
C LEU A 4 -13.53 -30.33 14.15
N ILE A 5 -12.85 -30.61 15.26
CA ILE A 5 -11.38 -30.67 15.36
C ILE A 5 -10.85 -31.85 14.53
N ASP A 6 -11.47 -33.04 14.62
CA ASP A 6 -11.06 -34.23 13.88
C ASP A 6 -11.34 -34.09 12.38
N ARG A 7 -12.44 -33.43 12.00
CA ARG A 7 -12.76 -33.13 10.60
C ARG A 7 -11.81 -32.09 10.01
N LEU A 8 -11.47 -31.05 10.77
CA LEU A 8 -10.42 -30.10 10.42
C LEU A 8 -9.06 -30.79 10.30
N ARG A 9 -8.71 -31.70 11.21
CA ARG A 9 -7.46 -32.48 11.18
C ARG A 9 -7.39 -33.40 9.95
N SER A 10 -8.49 -34.05 9.58
CA SER A 10 -8.56 -34.89 8.38
C SER A 10 -8.47 -34.09 7.06
N LEU A 11 -9.02 -32.87 7.03
CA LEU A 11 -8.90 -31.94 5.90
C LEU A 11 -7.47 -31.37 5.78
N TRP A 12 -6.82 -31.20 6.92
CA TRP A 12 -5.45 -30.73 7.09
C TRP A 12 -4.42 -31.76 6.63
N GLU A 13 -4.62 -33.04 6.94
CA GLU A 13 -3.73 -34.14 6.53
C GLU A 13 -3.89 -34.50 5.04
N LYS A 14 -5.09 -34.35 4.47
CA LYS A 14 -5.36 -34.73 3.07
C LYS A 14 -4.93 -33.70 2.01
N ASN A 15 -4.54 -32.48 2.40
CA ASN A 15 -4.25 -31.39 1.45
C ASN A 15 -2.91 -30.68 1.77
N PRO A 16 -1.76 -31.21 1.32
CA PRO A 16 -0.45 -30.59 1.57
C PRO A 16 -0.32 -29.17 0.97
N LYS A 17 -1.04 -28.86 -0.12
CA LYS A 17 -1.13 -27.49 -0.67
C LYS A 17 -1.86 -26.53 0.29
N LEU A 18 -2.96 -26.99 0.90
CA LEU A 18 -3.72 -26.21 1.88
C LEU A 18 -2.89 -25.96 3.14
N HIS A 19 -2.16 -26.98 3.61
CA HIS A 19 -1.24 -26.84 4.73
C HIS A 19 -0.17 -25.77 4.48
N ARG A 20 0.45 -25.76 3.28
CA ARG A 20 1.43 -24.75 2.89
C ARG A 20 0.81 -23.35 2.85
N ILE A 21 -0.36 -23.18 2.23
CA ILE A 21 -1.04 -21.88 2.14
C ILE A 21 -1.39 -21.35 3.53
N VAL A 22 -1.96 -22.18 4.42
CA VAL A 22 -2.35 -21.74 5.77
C VAL A 22 -1.12 -21.39 6.60
N ARG A 23 -0.07 -22.21 6.53
CA ARG A 23 1.18 -21.94 7.24
C ARG A 23 1.84 -20.65 6.74
N ASP A 24 1.98 -20.48 5.43
CA ASP A 24 2.62 -19.30 4.84
C ASP A 24 1.78 -18.03 5.12
N SER A 25 0.44 -18.14 5.09
CA SER A 25 -0.48 -17.06 5.49
C SER A 25 -0.37 -16.73 6.99
N SER A 26 -0.21 -17.73 7.85
CA SER A 26 -0.05 -17.52 9.31
C SER A 26 1.27 -16.83 9.67
N TYR A 27 2.36 -17.13 8.94
CA TYR A 27 3.64 -16.43 9.11
C TYR A 27 3.55 -14.98 8.65
N LEU A 28 2.94 -14.72 7.49
CA LEU A 28 2.74 -13.35 7.01
C LEU A 28 1.81 -12.57 7.94
N PHE A 29 0.74 -13.19 8.43
CA PHE A 29 -0.19 -12.55 9.36
C PHE A 29 0.48 -12.21 10.70
N SER A 30 1.18 -13.16 11.32
CA SER A 30 1.89 -12.92 12.59
C SER A 30 3.01 -11.89 12.43
N ALA A 31 3.81 -11.96 11.36
CA ALA A 31 4.82 -10.95 11.07
C ALA A 31 4.20 -9.56 10.84
N ASN A 32 3.08 -9.47 10.12
CA ASN A 32 2.37 -8.21 9.91
C ASN A 32 1.80 -7.64 11.22
N MET A 33 1.29 -8.48 12.13
CA MET A 33 0.85 -8.02 13.45
C MET A 33 2.01 -7.48 14.29
N VAL A 34 3.15 -8.17 14.31
CA VAL A 34 4.35 -7.69 15.02
C VAL A 34 4.83 -6.38 14.42
N ASN A 35 4.94 -6.29 13.10
CA ASN A 35 5.39 -5.07 12.42
C ASN A 35 4.42 -3.91 12.61
N MET A 36 3.12 -4.18 12.74
CA MET A 36 2.12 -3.19 13.07
C MET A 36 2.32 -2.63 14.48
N VAL A 37 2.49 -3.48 15.50
CA VAL A 37 2.76 -3.04 16.87
C VAL A 37 4.05 -2.24 16.93
N LEU A 38 5.11 -2.74 16.28
CA LEU A 38 6.38 -2.02 16.16
C LEU A 38 6.20 -0.67 15.46
N GLY A 39 5.41 -0.61 14.38
CA GLY A 39 5.11 0.63 13.67
C GLY A 39 4.35 1.65 14.52
N VAL A 40 3.38 1.20 15.34
CA VAL A 40 2.68 2.06 16.31
C VAL A 40 3.68 2.61 17.33
N VAL A 41 4.55 1.76 17.89
CA VAL A 41 5.58 2.18 18.86
C VAL A 41 6.55 3.16 18.25
N GLN A 42 7.11 2.85 17.07
CA GLN A 42 8.02 3.73 16.33
C GLN A 42 7.39 5.11 16.10
N SER A 43 6.15 5.13 15.62
CA SER A 43 5.42 6.35 15.29
C SER A 43 5.05 7.17 16.55
N SER A 44 4.60 6.49 17.61
CA SER A 44 4.26 7.10 18.90
C SER A 44 5.48 7.72 19.59
N LEU A 45 6.59 6.98 19.69
CA LEU A 45 7.84 7.48 20.27
C LEU A 45 8.41 8.63 19.44
N SER A 46 8.38 8.53 18.11
CA SER A 46 8.82 9.62 17.22
C SER A 46 7.97 10.88 17.42
N ALA A 47 6.65 10.75 17.54
CA ALA A 47 5.75 11.88 17.77
C ALA A 47 6.01 12.57 19.11
N ARG A 48 6.17 11.78 20.17
CA ARG A 48 6.44 12.28 21.53
C ARG A 48 7.82 12.92 21.66
N LEU A 49 8.84 12.38 20.99
CA LEU A 49 10.21 12.91 21.03
C LEU A 49 10.34 14.23 20.24
N LEU A 50 9.79 14.25 19.02
CA LEU A 50 10.00 15.35 18.08
C LEU A 50 9.00 16.50 18.25
N GLY A 51 7.91 16.27 18.99
CA GLY A 51 6.77 17.18 19.05
C GLY A 51 6.04 17.28 17.70
N VAL A 52 5.08 18.19 17.62
CA VAL A 52 4.17 18.30 16.48
C VAL A 52 4.90 18.63 15.18
N GLU A 53 5.72 19.68 15.20
CA GLU A 53 6.45 20.16 14.03
C GLU A 53 7.45 19.14 13.53
N GLY A 54 8.32 18.62 14.42
CA GLY A 54 9.33 17.64 14.05
C GLY A 54 8.73 16.32 13.54
N PHE A 55 7.59 15.89 14.09
CA PHE A 55 6.88 14.72 13.57
C PHE A 55 6.24 14.97 12.19
N GLY A 56 5.77 16.19 11.95
CA GLY A 56 5.35 16.68 10.64
C GLY A 56 6.50 16.65 9.63
N LEU A 57 7.65 17.24 9.97
CA LEU A 57 8.88 17.22 9.16
C LEU A 57 9.33 15.80 8.82
N LEU A 58 9.38 14.89 9.80
CA LEU A 58 9.66 13.48 9.56
C LEU A 58 8.70 12.87 8.53
N GLY A 59 7.41 13.20 8.64
CA GLY A 59 6.40 12.74 7.69
C GLY A 59 6.61 13.30 6.29
N ILE A 60 6.95 14.58 6.17
CA ILE A 60 7.21 15.26 4.89
C ILE A 60 8.45 14.65 4.21
N ILE A 61 9.55 14.49 4.93
CA ILE A 61 10.80 13.90 4.41
C ILE A 61 10.54 12.49 3.87
N THR A 62 9.85 11.67 4.67
CA THR A 62 9.57 10.27 4.31
C THR A 62 8.57 10.15 3.15
N ALA A 63 7.53 10.99 3.14
CA ALA A 63 6.53 11.04 2.07
C ALA A 63 7.13 11.56 0.76
N TYR A 64 8.02 12.55 0.81
CA TYR A 64 8.69 13.09 -0.36
C TYR A 64 9.52 12.02 -1.07
N ALA A 65 10.42 11.34 -0.36
CA ALA A 65 11.24 10.28 -0.95
C ALA A 65 10.37 9.13 -1.51
N SER A 66 9.32 8.73 -0.78
CA SER A 66 8.41 7.67 -1.22
C SER A 66 7.61 8.08 -2.46
N THR A 67 7.16 9.33 -2.53
CA THR A 67 6.43 9.88 -3.69
C THR A 67 7.33 9.91 -4.92
N ILE A 68 8.56 10.41 -4.81
CA ILE A 68 9.49 10.39 -5.93
C ILE A 68 9.80 8.95 -6.35
N ASN A 69 10.05 8.04 -5.40
CA ASN A 69 10.29 6.63 -5.75
C ASN A 69 9.11 6.03 -6.52
N ASN A 70 7.88 6.21 -6.03
CA ASN A 70 6.67 5.66 -6.65
C ASN A 70 6.35 6.28 -8.02
N LEU A 71 6.75 7.54 -8.27
CA LEU A 71 6.53 8.21 -9.56
C LEU A 71 7.34 7.57 -10.69
N PHE A 72 8.59 7.21 -10.39
CA PHE A 72 9.54 6.64 -11.33
C PHE A 72 9.58 5.11 -11.30
N SER A 73 9.02 4.49 -10.25
CA SER A 73 9.01 3.03 -10.09
C SER A 73 8.12 2.37 -11.14
N PHE A 74 8.71 1.47 -11.92
CA PHE A 74 7.95 0.54 -12.74
C PHE A 74 7.62 -0.69 -11.91
N ARG A 75 6.41 -1.24 -12.07
CA ARG A 75 5.91 -2.40 -11.33
C ARG A 75 6.55 -3.72 -11.82
N MET A 76 7.88 -3.76 -11.81
CA MET A 76 8.71 -4.87 -12.30
C MET A 76 8.47 -6.15 -11.50
N GLY A 77 8.13 -6.04 -10.21
CA GLY A 77 7.76 -7.19 -9.38
C GLY A 77 6.57 -7.96 -9.97
N GLU A 78 5.52 -7.27 -10.41
CA GLU A 78 4.35 -7.92 -11.03
C GLU A 78 4.69 -8.56 -12.39
N LEU A 79 5.57 -7.91 -13.15
CA LEU A 79 6.06 -8.41 -14.42
C LEU A 79 6.84 -9.72 -14.20
N VAL A 80 7.75 -9.73 -13.24
CA VAL A 80 8.50 -10.93 -12.85
C VAL A 80 7.53 -12.03 -12.40
N VAL A 81 6.55 -11.71 -11.55
CA VAL A 81 5.58 -12.71 -11.07
C VAL A 81 4.80 -13.35 -12.22
N LYS A 82 4.40 -12.53 -13.21
CA LYS A 82 3.65 -13.00 -14.36
C LYS A 82 4.48 -13.92 -15.27
N TYR A 83 5.67 -13.49 -15.68
CA TYR A 83 6.42 -14.18 -16.74
C TYR A 83 7.48 -15.18 -16.23
N LEU A 84 8.04 -14.97 -15.03
CA LEU A 84 9.06 -15.88 -14.49
C LEU A 84 8.46 -17.24 -14.14
N GLY A 85 7.21 -17.28 -13.65
CA GLY A 85 6.49 -18.53 -13.37
C GLY A 85 6.40 -19.40 -14.63
N ASP A 86 5.88 -18.82 -15.72
CA ASP A 86 5.72 -19.49 -17.01
C ASP A 86 7.06 -20.03 -17.55
N TYR A 87 8.12 -19.22 -17.54
CA TYR A 87 9.43 -19.67 -18.01
C TYR A 87 10.09 -20.76 -17.16
N LEU A 88 9.80 -20.78 -15.85
CA LEU A 88 10.27 -21.85 -14.98
C LEU A 88 9.51 -23.17 -15.24
N GLU A 89 8.20 -23.10 -15.53
CA GLU A 89 7.39 -24.26 -15.89
C GLU A 89 7.77 -24.84 -17.27
N GLU A 90 8.08 -23.98 -18.23
CA GLU A 90 8.57 -24.36 -19.57
C GLU A 90 10.02 -24.85 -19.57
N GLY A 91 10.74 -24.75 -18.44
CA GLY A 91 12.18 -25.06 -18.36
C GLY A 91 13.08 -24.10 -19.14
N ALA A 92 12.56 -22.94 -19.55
CA ALA A 92 13.26 -21.92 -20.33
C ALA A 92 14.19 -21.05 -19.45
N THR A 93 15.22 -21.67 -18.87
CA THR A 93 16.11 -21.03 -17.88
C THR A 93 16.85 -19.79 -18.40
N ALA A 94 17.23 -19.77 -19.68
CA ALA A 94 17.84 -18.61 -20.32
C ALA A 94 16.88 -17.41 -20.40
N LYS A 95 15.62 -17.64 -20.78
CA LYS A 95 14.58 -16.59 -20.82
C LYS A 95 14.25 -16.09 -19.42
N ALA A 96 14.16 -16.99 -18.44
CA ALA A 96 13.97 -16.64 -17.04
C ALA A 96 15.10 -15.74 -16.49
N GLY A 97 16.36 -16.08 -16.76
CA GLY A 97 17.51 -15.27 -16.36
C GLY A 97 17.56 -13.91 -17.07
N ALA A 98 17.29 -13.89 -18.38
CA ALA A 98 17.25 -12.67 -19.18
C ALA A 98 16.14 -11.71 -18.70
N LEU A 99 14.96 -12.24 -18.37
CA LEU A 99 13.83 -11.48 -17.83
C LEU A 99 14.19 -10.79 -16.52
N VAL A 100 14.69 -11.54 -15.53
CA VAL A 100 15.03 -10.98 -14.20
C VAL A 100 16.14 -9.94 -14.32
N LYS A 101 17.15 -10.21 -15.16
CA LYS A 101 18.23 -9.26 -15.45
C LYS A 101 17.70 -7.98 -16.09
N ALA A 102 16.84 -8.08 -17.10
CA ALA A 102 16.25 -6.93 -17.77
C ALA A 102 15.40 -6.10 -16.81
N ALA A 103 14.52 -6.75 -16.04
CA ALA A 103 13.68 -6.10 -15.03
C ALA A 103 14.53 -5.33 -14.01
N GLY A 104 15.57 -5.96 -13.45
CA GLY A 104 16.48 -5.33 -12.50
C GLY A 104 17.26 -4.16 -13.09
N LEU A 105 17.73 -4.25 -14.34
CA LEU A 105 18.42 -3.13 -15.01
C LEU A 105 17.48 -1.93 -15.23
N ILE A 106 16.23 -2.18 -15.66
CA ILE A 106 15.25 -1.10 -15.84
C ILE A 106 14.94 -0.44 -14.50
N GLU A 107 14.72 -1.23 -13.45
CA GLU A 107 14.46 -0.74 -12.09
C GLU A 107 15.64 0.12 -11.59
N ALA A 108 16.89 -0.36 -11.78
CA ALA A 108 18.08 0.38 -11.39
C ALA A 108 18.25 1.70 -12.15
N CYS A 109 18.06 1.70 -13.47
CA CYS A 109 18.09 2.93 -14.27
C CYS A 109 17.01 3.92 -13.79
N SER A 110 15.82 3.43 -13.48
CA SER A 110 14.70 4.25 -13.00
C SER A 110 15.00 4.83 -11.61
N ALA A 111 15.58 4.04 -10.71
CA ALA A 111 15.99 4.48 -9.37
C ALA A 111 17.09 5.56 -9.43
N VAL A 112 18.06 5.43 -10.34
CA VAL A 112 19.11 6.45 -10.55
C VAL A 112 18.50 7.76 -11.06
N ILE A 113 17.59 7.69 -12.03
CA ILE A 113 16.86 8.87 -12.54
C ILE A 113 16.02 9.51 -11.43
N ALA A 114 15.30 8.68 -10.66
CA ALA A 114 14.47 9.13 -9.55
C ALA A 114 15.30 9.83 -8.46
N PHE A 115 16.44 9.26 -8.07
CA PHE A 115 17.35 9.87 -7.11
C PHE A 115 17.97 11.17 -7.65
N GLY A 116 18.35 11.21 -8.93
CA GLY A 116 18.83 12.43 -9.57
C GLY A 116 17.78 13.55 -9.54
N PHE A 117 16.52 13.23 -9.87
CA PHE A 117 15.40 14.17 -9.76
C PHE A 117 15.17 14.61 -8.30
N LEU A 118 15.17 13.66 -7.36
CA LEU A 118 15.02 13.92 -5.93
C LEU A 118 16.11 14.89 -5.44
N TRP A 119 17.36 14.61 -5.77
CA TRP A 119 18.50 15.43 -5.36
C TRP A 119 18.41 16.86 -5.90
N LEU A 120 18.08 17.02 -7.18
CA LEU A 120 17.90 18.33 -7.81
C LEU A 120 16.70 19.11 -7.24
N ALA A 121 15.61 18.41 -6.93
CA ALA A 121 14.39 19.00 -6.39
C ALA A 121 14.42 19.18 -4.87
N ALA A 122 15.39 18.62 -4.15
CA ALA A 122 15.44 18.65 -2.69
C ALA A 122 15.47 20.06 -2.09
N PRO A 123 16.24 21.05 -2.62
CA PRO A 123 16.21 22.42 -2.08
C PRO A 123 14.83 23.06 -2.21
N LEU A 124 14.18 22.87 -3.37
CA LEU A 124 12.82 23.37 -3.61
C LEU A 124 11.81 22.65 -2.71
N ALA A 125 11.96 21.34 -2.53
CA ALA A 125 11.10 20.53 -1.67
C ALA A 125 11.21 20.95 -0.20
N ALA A 126 12.43 21.21 0.30
CA ALA A 126 12.66 21.69 1.65
C ALA A 126 12.04 23.09 1.85
N GLN A 127 12.23 24.00 0.90
CA GLN A 127 11.60 25.32 0.94
C GLN A 127 10.06 25.25 0.91
N ILE A 128 9.50 24.45 -0.01
CA ILE A 128 8.05 24.42 -0.24
C ILE A 128 7.33 23.61 0.83
N PHE A 129 7.81 22.41 1.15
CA PHE A 129 7.10 21.50 2.05
C PHE A 129 7.55 21.66 3.49
N ALA A 130 8.86 21.75 3.76
CA ALA A 130 9.36 21.92 5.13
C ALA A 130 9.35 23.37 5.60
N LYS A 131 9.14 24.34 4.70
CA LYS A 131 9.23 25.79 4.96
C LYS A 131 10.60 26.22 5.48
N ASP A 132 11.62 25.39 5.26
CA ASP A 132 12.99 25.60 5.70
C ASP A 132 13.96 24.97 4.69
N SER A 133 14.70 25.82 3.97
CA SER A 133 15.70 25.39 2.99
C SER A 133 16.93 24.74 3.62
N SER A 134 17.20 24.97 4.91
CA SER A 134 18.34 24.37 5.63
C SER A 134 18.22 22.85 5.73
N LEU A 135 17.00 22.32 5.62
CA LEU A 135 16.70 20.88 5.65
C LEU A 135 16.97 20.18 4.31
N ALA A 136 17.34 20.86 3.23
CA ALA A 136 17.63 20.19 1.96
C ALA A 136 18.59 18.98 2.08
N PRO A 137 19.67 19.02 2.89
CA PRO A 137 20.55 17.85 3.08
C PRO A 137 19.84 16.64 3.71
N ILE A 138 18.86 16.83 4.60
CA ILE A 138 18.14 15.71 5.22
C ILE A 138 17.21 15.02 4.22
N PHE A 139 16.62 15.80 3.29
CA PHE A 139 15.83 15.28 2.17
C PHE A 139 16.69 14.43 1.23
N VAL A 140 17.89 14.93 0.88
CA VAL A 140 18.85 14.18 0.05
C VAL A 140 19.30 12.91 0.76
N PHE A 141 19.68 13.02 2.04
CA PHE A 141 20.15 11.90 2.84
C PHE A 141 19.10 10.79 2.91
N TYR A 142 17.87 11.12 3.29
CA TYR A 142 16.81 10.12 3.34
C TYR A 142 16.46 9.61 1.93
N GLY A 143 16.56 10.45 0.90
CA GLY A 143 16.36 10.07 -0.50
C GLY A 143 17.28 8.97 -1.02
N ILE A 144 18.43 8.71 -0.38
CA ILE A 144 19.34 7.60 -0.73
C ILE A 144 18.62 6.23 -0.64
N ILE A 145 17.52 6.10 0.12
CA ILE A 145 16.72 4.87 0.14
C ILE A 145 16.24 4.45 -1.26
N VAL A 146 16.02 5.40 -2.18
CA VAL A 146 15.62 5.13 -3.56
C VAL A 146 16.67 4.28 -4.26
N LEU A 147 17.96 4.56 -4.02
CA LEU A 147 19.06 3.76 -4.53
C LEU A 147 19.17 2.42 -3.79
N ALA A 148 18.93 2.39 -2.47
CA ALA A 148 18.96 1.13 -1.73
C ALA A 148 17.84 0.16 -2.17
N GLU A 149 16.71 0.68 -2.64
CA GLU A 149 15.56 -0.08 -3.14
C GLU A 149 15.65 -0.37 -4.66
N MET A 150 16.76 -0.08 -5.34
CA MET A 150 16.86 -0.13 -6.82
C MET A 150 16.65 -1.51 -7.48
N PHE A 151 16.63 -2.58 -6.71
CA PHE A 151 16.35 -3.95 -7.16
C PHE A 151 15.23 -4.62 -6.33
N TYR A 152 14.53 -3.85 -5.50
CA TYR A 152 13.61 -4.37 -4.51
C TYR A 152 12.40 -5.05 -5.17
N GLU A 153 11.74 -4.40 -6.12
CA GLU A 153 10.52 -4.91 -6.77
C GLU A 153 10.81 -6.19 -7.56
N THR A 154 11.88 -6.18 -8.37
CA THR A 154 12.34 -7.35 -9.12
C THR A 154 12.66 -8.51 -8.18
N SER A 155 13.44 -8.26 -7.12
CA SER A 155 13.84 -9.29 -6.16
C SER A 155 12.65 -9.84 -5.39
N TYR A 156 11.71 -8.98 -5.01
CA TYR A 156 10.49 -9.40 -4.33
C TYR A 156 9.61 -10.27 -5.24
N GLY A 157 9.45 -9.91 -6.51
CA GLY A 157 8.75 -10.73 -7.50
C GLY A 157 9.38 -12.13 -7.65
N VAL A 158 10.73 -12.21 -7.71
CA VAL A 158 11.45 -13.50 -7.71
C VAL A 158 11.14 -14.30 -6.45
N VAL A 159 11.20 -13.66 -5.27
CA VAL A 159 10.93 -14.31 -3.99
C VAL A 159 9.50 -14.86 -3.92
N GLN A 160 8.53 -14.14 -4.48
CA GLN A 160 7.13 -14.59 -4.57
C GLN A 160 6.99 -15.82 -5.47
N VAL A 161 7.55 -15.81 -6.68
CA VAL A 161 7.50 -16.94 -7.63
C VAL A 161 8.17 -18.17 -7.05
N LEU A 162 9.31 -17.99 -6.38
CA LEU A 162 10.04 -19.08 -5.73
C LEU A 162 9.39 -19.56 -4.42
N GLY A 163 8.31 -18.91 -3.97
CA GLY A 163 7.57 -19.28 -2.77
C GLY A 163 8.38 -19.11 -1.47
N ARG A 164 9.29 -18.13 -1.43
CA ARG A 164 10.21 -17.86 -0.31
C ARG A 164 9.67 -16.80 0.66
N PHE A 165 8.37 -16.81 0.90
CA PHE A 165 7.66 -15.84 1.74
C PHE A 165 8.20 -15.76 3.17
N LYS A 166 8.64 -16.89 3.75
CA LYS A 166 9.22 -16.92 5.10
C LYS A 166 10.47 -16.05 5.22
N GLY A 167 11.38 -16.11 4.23
CA GLY A 167 12.61 -15.32 4.24
C GLY A 167 12.31 -13.82 4.17
N HIS A 168 11.38 -13.42 3.31
CA HIS A 168 10.95 -12.03 3.22
C HIS A 168 10.25 -11.54 4.51
N ALA A 169 9.40 -12.37 5.11
CA ALA A 169 8.75 -12.05 6.38
C ALA A 169 9.77 -11.82 7.51
N ILE A 170 10.83 -12.63 7.56
CA ILE A 170 11.95 -12.45 8.52
C ILE A 170 12.67 -11.13 8.28
N ILE A 171 13.01 -10.80 7.02
CA ILE A 171 13.66 -9.53 6.67
C ILE A 171 12.79 -8.34 7.08
N ASN A 172 11.49 -8.38 6.76
CA ASN A 172 10.56 -7.30 7.10
C ASN A 172 10.45 -7.11 8.62
N SER A 173 10.44 -8.21 9.37
CA SER A 173 10.44 -8.18 10.84
C SER A 173 11.77 -7.63 11.40
N ALA A 174 12.90 -8.10 10.88
CA ALA A 174 14.23 -7.63 11.28
C ALA A 174 14.41 -6.13 11.00
N GLN A 175 13.92 -5.64 9.86
CA GLN A 175 13.88 -4.22 9.56
C GLN A 175 13.04 -3.43 10.56
N SER A 176 11.82 -3.88 10.84
CA SER A 176 10.94 -3.21 11.80
C SER A 176 11.55 -3.20 13.21
N MET A 177 12.19 -4.29 13.62
CA MET A 177 12.88 -4.37 14.91
C MET A 177 14.12 -3.46 14.96
N LEU A 178 14.91 -3.38 13.89
CA LEU A 178 16.05 -2.49 13.79
C LEU A 178 15.61 -1.02 13.92
N THR A 179 14.62 -0.60 13.12
CA THR A 179 14.09 0.77 13.19
C THR A 179 13.51 1.08 14.56
N ALA A 180 12.74 0.15 15.16
CA ALA A 180 12.19 0.34 16.50
C ALA A 180 13.29 0.46 17.56
N GLY A 181 14.31 -0.41 17.53
CA GLY A 181 15.44 -0.35 18.45
C GLY A 181 16.19 0.97 18.38
N LEU A 182 16.48 1.45 17.17
CA LEU A 182 17.13 2.74 16.96
C LEU A 182 16.26 3.93 17.43
N ILE A 183 14.94 3.88 17.21
CA ILE A 183 14.02 4.91 17.70
C ILE A 183 13.92 4.88 19.23
N VAL A 184 13.92 3.70 19.86
CA VAL A 184 13.94 3.58 21.33
C VAL A 184 15.23 4.20 21.89
N VAL A 185 16.39 3.92 21.28
CA VAL A 185 17.66 4.53 21.67
C VAL A 185 17.59 6.05 21.52
N ALA A 186 17.12 6.57 20.38
CA ALA A 186 16.95 8.00 20.18
C ALA A 186 15.99 8.61 21.22
N PHE A 187 14.88 7.94 21.53
CA PHE A 187 13.91 8.41 22.52
C PHE A 187 14.52 8.52 23.93
N VAL A 188 15.25 7.49 24.38
CA VAL A 188 15.88 7.47 25.70
C VAL A 188 16.99 8.53 25.81
N MET A 189 17.70 8.81 24.70
CA MET A 189 18.77 9.80 24.66
C MET A 189 18.28 11.24 24.46
N GLY A 190 16.97 11.48 24.29
CA GLY A 190 16.47 12.80 23.91
C GLY A 190 16.94 13.24 22.52
N GLY A 191 17.03 12.29 21.59
CA GLY A 191 17.57 12.46 20.25
C GLY A 191 16.77 13.40 19.35
N SER A 192 17.39 13.80 18.24
CA SER A 192 16.86 14.80 17.31
C SER A 192 16.14 14.17 16.10
N LEU A 193 15.61 15.03 15.22
CA LEU A 193 15.00 14.63 13.95
C LEU A 193 15.95 13.77 13.10
N GLU A 194 17.23 14.12 13.05
CA GLU A 194 18.26 13.42 12.29
C GLU A 194 18.44 11.98 12.77
N MET A 195 18.41 11.74 14.09
CA MET A 195 18.51 10.38 14.65
C MET A 195 17.30 9.52 14.26
N ILE A 196 16.11 10.10 14.28
CA ILE A 196 14.89 9.39 13.88
C ILE A 196 14.89 9.13 12.37
N VAL A 197 15.26 10.11 11.55
CA VAL A 197 15.41 9.93 10.09
C VAL A 197 16.45 8.84 9.78
N PHE A 198 17.58 8.83 10.49
CA PHE A 198 18.60 7.80 10.38
C PHE A 198 18.06 6.40 10.75
N ALA A 199 17.25 6.29 11.80
CA ALA A 199 16.62 5.03 12.19
C ALA A 199 15.69 4.45 11.10
N TYR A 200 14.86 5.31 10.49
CA TYR A 200 14.02 4.91 9.33
C TYR A 200 14.89 4.56 8.12
N PHE A 201 15.93 5.34 7.84
CA PHE A 201 16.87 5.10 6.75
C PHE A 201 17.53 3.71 6.88
N CYS A 202 18.11 3.37 8.03
CA CYS A 202 18.73 2.06 8.26
C CYS A 202 17.76 0.90 8.04
N GLY A 203 16.52 1.06 8.51
CA GLY A 203 15.48 0.08 8.24
C GLY A 203 15.20 -0.08 6.76
N LYS A 204 14.94 1.02 6.06
CA LYS A 204 14.66 1.01 4.62
C LYS A 204 15.81 0.44 3.79
N VAL A 205 17.05 0.75 4.14
CA VAL A 205 18.24 0.14 3.50
C VAL A 205 18.25 -1.38 3.67
N LEU A 206 17.97 -1.88 4.88
CA LEU A 206 17.87 -3.32 5.11
C LEU A 206 16.75 -3.96 4.27
N LEU A 207 15.58 -3.31 4.18
CA LEU A 207 14.45 -3.80 3.38
C LEU A 207 14.73 -3.76 1.88
N GLY A 208 15.46 -2.75 1.38
CA GLY A 208 15.80 -2.62 -0.03
C GLY A 208 16.84 -3.66 -0.48
N ILE A 209 17.86 -3.91 0.35
CA ILE A 209 19.02 -4.74 -0.03
C ILE A 209 18.81 -6.22 0.32
N ALA A 210 18.28 -6.56 1.50
CA ALA A 210 18.25 -7.95 1.95
C ALA A 210 17.43 -8.91 1.05
N PRO A 211 16.28 -8.51 0.46
CA PRO A 211 15.54 -9.36 -0.47
C PRO A 211 16.32 -9.70 -1.73
N VAL A 212 17.27 -8.85 -2.15
CA VAL A 212 18.14 -9.10 -3.31
C VAL A 212 18.97 -10.35 -3.08
N PHE A 213 19.59 -10.50 -1.91
CA PHE A 213 20.35 -11.70 -1.57
C PHE A 213 19.47 -12.97 -1.57
N LEU A 214 18.25 -12.86 -1.06
CA LEU A 214 17.29 -13.97 -1.05
C LEU A 214 16.86 -14.39 -2.45
N ALA A 215 16.66 -13.41 -3.34
CA ALA A 215 16.33 -13.61 -4.74
C ALA A 215 17.50 -14.26 -5.49
N VAL A 216 18.71 -13.71 -5.35
CA VAL A 216 19.93 -14.23 -5.99
C VAL A 216 20.22 -15.66 -5.54
N ASP A 217 20.13 -15.98 -4.25
CA ASP A 217 20.28 -17.38 -3.76
C ASP A 217 19.22 -18.30 -4.38
N GLY A 218 17.98 -17.81 -4.52
CA GLY A 218 16.88 -18.56 -5.12
C GLY A 218 17.10 -18.84 -6.60
N LEU A 219 17.53 -17.84 -7.36
CA LEU A 219 17.85 -17.95 -8.78
C LEU A 219 19.05 -18.84 -8.99
N ASN A 220 20.12 -18.70 -8.20
CA ASN A 220 21.30 -19.56 -8.30
C ASN A 220 20.95 -21.04 -8.13
N LYS A 221 20.03 -21.37 -7.21
CA LYS A 221 19.58 -22.75 -6.98
C LYS A 221 18.64 -23.29 -8.07
N ARG A 222 17.89 -22.43 -8.77
CA ARG A 222 16.92 -22.84 -9.79
C ARG A 222 17.44 -22.77 -11.23
N LEU A 223 18.21 -21.75 -11.54
CA LEU A 223 18.71 -21.43 -12.88
C LEU A 223 20.22 -21.66 -13.02
N GLY A 224 20.92 -21.94 -11.91
CA GLY A 224 22.38 -22.02 -11.86
C GLY A 224 23.04 -20.64 -11.70
N TRP A 225 24.28 -20.60 -11.20
CA TRP A 225 25.00 -19.36 -10.86
C TRP A 225 25.19 -18.37 -12.02
N ALA A 226 25.12 -18.85 -13.26
CA ALA A 226 25.36 -18.07 -14.47
C ALA A 226 24.09 -17.42 -15.05
N TRP A 227 22.95 -17.45 -14.34
CA TRP A 227 21.68 -16.87 -14.83
C TRP A 227 21.78 -15.40 -15.25
N TRP A 228 22.63 -14.62 -14.56
CA TRP A 228 22.88 -13.21 -14.86
C TRP A 228 23.67 -12.99 -16.17
N LYS A 229 24.30 -14.04 -16.71
CA LYS A 229 24.97 -14.01 -18.02
C LYS A 229 24.02 -14.26 -19.19
N ALA A 230 22.74 -14.56 -18.92
CA ALA A 230 21.75 -14.71 -19.97
C ALA A 230 21.72 -13.48 -20.90
N SER A 231 21.56 -13.76 -22.20
CA SER A 231 21.54 -12.75 -23.23
C SER A 231 20.24 -11.96 -23.15
N LEU A 232 20.32 -10.63 -23.18
CA LEU A 232 19.13 -9.79 -23.27
C LEU A 232 18.35 -10.00 -24.58
N LYS A 233 18.90 -10.71 -25.56
CA LYS A 233 18.18 -11.10 -26.78
C LYS A 233 17.08 -12.15 -26.51
N ASP A 234 17.20 -12.90 -25.41
CA ASP A 234 16.24 -13.95 -25.04
C ASP A 234 15.06 -13.42 -24.22
N MET A 235 14.99 -12.10 -24.00
CA MET A 235 13.93 -11.46 -23.22
C MET A 235 12.61 -11.38 -24.03
N PRO A 236 11.44 -11.26 -23.34
CA PRO A 236 10.18 -10.94 -24.00
C PRO A 236 10.32 -9.67 -24.86
N GLN A 237 9.49 -9.51 -25.89
CA GLN A 237 9.60 -8.32 -26.75
C GLN A 237 9.53 -7.04 -25.90
N TRP A 238 10.49 -6.14 -26.07
CA TRP A 238 10.62 -4.88 -25.30
C TRP A 238 9.31 -4.08 -25.24
N LYS A 239 8.53 -4.15 -26.33
CA LYS A 239 7.21 -3.53 -26.44
C LYS A 239 6.21 -4.09 -25.42
N GLU A 240 6.21 -5.39 -25.15
CA GLU A 240 5.33 -6.03 -24.17
C GLU A 240 5.71 -5.64 -22.74
N LEU A 241 7.03 -5.59 -22.45
CA LEU A 241 7.56 -5.14 -21.15
C LEU A 241 7.19 -3.68 -20.87
N LEU A 242 7.39 -2.80 -21.86
CA LEU A 242 7.02 -1.39 -21.76
C LEU A 242 5.50 -1.18 -21.66
N GLN A 243 4.71 -1.90 -22.45
CA GLN A 243 3.25 -1.77 -22.42
C GLN A 243 2.68 -2.19 -21.05
N PHE A 244 3.24 -3.24 -20.44
CA PHE A 244 2.89 -3.65 -19.09
C PHE A 244 3.36 -2.63 -18.03
N GLY A 245 4.61 -2.17 -18.13
CA GLY A 245 5.19 -1.20 -17.21
C GLY A 245 4.47 0.15 -17.22
N LEU A 246 4.22 0.72 -18.40
CA LEU A 246 3.58 2.03 -18.54
C LEU A 246 2.09 2.00 -18.15
N GLY A 247 1.36 0.96 -18.55
CA GLY A 247 -0.07 0.83 -18.21
C GLY A 247 -0.31 0.65 -16.71
N SER A 248 0.58 -0.09 -16.03
CA SER A 248 0.48 -0.31 -14.59
C SER A 248 1.01 0.87 -13.77
N ASN A 249 2.04 1.58 -14.26
CA ASN A 249 2.56 2.78 -13.59
C ASN A 249 1.53 3.91 -13.55
N PHE A 250 0.77 4.14 -14.64
CA PHE A 250 -0.20 5.24 -14.67
C PHE A 250 -1.24 5.19 -13.52
N SER A 251 -1.77 4.00 -13.22
CA SER A 251 -2.69 3.82 -12.09
C SER A 251 -2.01 4.03 -10.72
N ALA A 252 -0.73 3.65 -10.61
CA ALA A 252 0.06 3.87 -9.41
C ALA A 252 0.35 5.37 -9.20
N THR A 253 0.75 6.08 -10.26
CA THR A 253 0.98 7.53 -10.24
C THR A 253 -0.27 8.29 -9.79
N VAL A 254 -1.45 7.93 -10.31
CA VAL A 254 -2.71 8.58 -9.88
C VAL A 254 -2.99 8.31 -8.40
N ASN A 255 -2.80 7.07 -7.91
CA ASN A 255 -2.95 6.79 -6.47
C ASN A 255 -1.97 7.59 -5.63
N MET A 256 -0.72 7.69 -6.08
CA MET A 256 0.34 8.41 -5.39
C MET A 256 -0.03 9.89 -5.20
N VAL A 257 -0.39 10.60 -6.28
CA VAL A 257 -0.75 12.03 -6.24
C VAL A 257 -2.04 12.30 -5.46
N VAL A 258 -2.99 11.37 -5.52
CA VAL A 258 -4.34 11.58 -4.98
C VAL A 258 -4.48 11.08 -3.54
N ARG A 259 -3.65 10.12 -3.10
CA ARG A 259 -3.83 9.46 -1.79
C ARG A 259 -2.55 9.38 -0.96
N ASP A 260 -1.41 9.11 -1.59
CA ASP A 260 -0.18 8.90 -0.83
C ASP A 260 0.54 10.21 -0.50
N SER A 261 0.29 11.26 -1.27
CA SER A 261 0.89 12.59 -1.09
C SER A 261 0.06 13.57 -0.24
N GLU A 262 -1.00 13.14 0.46
CA GLU A 262 -1.86 14.08 1.24
C GLU A 262 -1.09 14.87 2.27
N LEU A 263 -0.13 14.23 2.93
CA LEU A 263 0.70 14.92 3.91
C LEU A 263 1.54 16.04 3.27
N LEU A 264 2.01 15.83 2.04
CA LEU A 264 2.74 16.84 1.27
C LEU A 264 1.80 17.97 0.83
N TRP A 265 0.54 17.67 0.46
CA TRP A 265 -0.44 18.70 0.14
C TRP A 265 -0.76 19.58 1.35
N VAL A 266 -0.98 19.00 2.54
CA VAL A 266 -1.17 19.76 3.78
C VAL A 266 0.02 20.70 4.02
N SER A 267 1.24 20.18 3.97
CA SER A 267 2.43 21.01 4.23
C SER A 267 2.71 22.03 3.12
N PHE A 268 2.35 21.72 1.88
CA PHE A 268 2.46 22.63 0.74
C PHE A 268 1.63 23.89 0.98
N PHE A 269 0.34 23.71 1.29
CA PHE A 269 -0.59 24.83 1.47
C PHE A 269 -0.42 25.55 2.81
N LEU A 270 0.06 24.83 3.83
CA LEU A 270 -0.01 25.26 5.21
C LEU A 270 1.40 25.21 5.86
N SER A 271 1.58 24.39 6.90
CA SER A 271 2.82 24.31 7.68
C SER A 271 3.18 22.87 8.09
N PRO A 272 4.45 22.62 8.51
CA PRO A 272 4.84 21.33 9.07
C PRO A 272 4.10 20.97 10.37
N VAL A 273 3.66 21.96 11.15
CA VAL A 273 2.84 21.76 12.35
C VAL A 273 1.49 21.14 11.99
N GLU A 274 0.80 21.70 10.99
CA GLU A 274 -0.49 21.18 10.53
C GLU A 274 -0.34 19.83 9.85
N ALA A 275 0.77 19.59 9.15
CA ALA A 275 1.14 18.28 8.67
C ALA A 275 1.31 17.28 9.83
N GLY A 276 1.89 17.70 10.96
CA GLY A 276 2.02 16.91 12.18
C GLY A 276 0.66 16.45 12.73
N TYR A 277 -0.31 17.37 12.87
CA TYR A 277 -1.68 17.04 13.27
C TYR A 277 -2.34 16.08 12.28
N TYR A 278 -2.25 16.40 10.99
CA TYR A 278 -2.88 15.60 9.94
C TYR A 278 -2.30 14.18 9.86
N LYS A 279 -0.99 14.03 10.07
CA LYS A 279 -0.31 12.73 10.10
C LYS A 279 -0.85 11.83 11.21
N VAL A 280 -1.09 12.37 12.42
CA VAL A 280 -1.71 11.61 13.52
C VAL A 280 -3.15 11.21 13.15
N ALA A 281 -3.94 12.15 12.63
CA ALA A 281 -5.31 11.90 12.22
C ALA A 281 -5.43 10.78 11.15
N VAL A 282 -4.54 10.79 10.15
CA VAL A 282 -4.46 9.75 9.12
C VAL A 282 -3.98 8.41 9.71
N ALA A 283 -2.98 8.42 10.57
CA ALA A 283 -2.43 7.19 11.18
C ALA A 283 -3.50 6.42 11.97
N LEU A 284 -4.25 7.11 12.82
CA LEU A 284 -5.31 6.49 13.63
C LEU A 284 -6.43 5.90 12.77
N ASN A 285 -6.84 6.60 11.71
CA ASN A 285 -7.84 6.10 10.77
C ASN A 285 -7.35 4.87 9.98
N ARG A 286 -6.06 4.81 9.61
CA ARG A 286 -5.49 3.64 8.92
C ARG A 286 -5.57 2.38 9.77
N TYR A 287 -5.52 2.49 11.10
CA TYR A 287 -5.62 1.32 11.98
C TYR A 287 -7.00 0.65 11.93
N ILE A 288 -8.06 1.41 11.63
CA ILE A 288 -9.42 0.87 11.48
C ILE A 288 -9.52 -0.07 10.26
N LEU A 289 -8.74 0.19 9.21
CA LEU A 289 -8.77 -0.58 7.96
C LEU A 289 -8.03 -1.92 8.07
N LEU A 290 -7.20 -2.10 9.09
CA LEU A 290 -6.27 -3.22 9.18
C LEU A 290 -6.96 -4.59 9.09
N PRO A 291 -8.09 -4.84 9.79
CA PRO A 291 -8.76 -6.13 9.70
C PRO A 291 -9.37 -6.38 8.33
N ILE A 292 -9.62 -5.35 7.52
CA ILE A 292 -10.35 -5.43 6.25
C ILE A 292 -9.42 -5.70 5.05
N ASN A 293 -8.15 -5.25 5.09
CA ASN A 293 -7.21 -5.50 4.00
C ASN A 293 -7.06 -7.01 3.63
N PRO A 294 -6.95 -7.96 4.58
CA PRO A 294 -6.97 -9.39 4.27
C PRO A 294 -8.28 -9.89 3.66
N PHE A 295 -9.41 -9.24 3.97
CA PHE A 295 -10.71 -9.58 3.39
C PHE A 295 -10.77 -9.23 1.91
N ILE A 296 -10.12 -8.15 1.47
CA ILE A 296 -10.08 -7.80 0.03
C ILE A 296 -9.51 -8.96 -0.79
N GLN A 297 -8.38 -9.53 -0.35
CA GLN A 297 -7.69 -10.60 -1.07
C GLN A 297 -8.48 -11.92 -1.08
N THR A 298 -9.21 -12.21 0.00
CA THR A 298 -9.96 -13.47 0.15
C THR A 298 -11.36 -13.41 -0.47
N THR A 299 -11.99 -12.24 -0.50
CA THR A 299 -13.34 -12.07 -1.08
C THR A 299 -13.31 -11.86 -2.59
N TYR A 300 -12.24 -11.31 -3.18
CA TYR A 300 -12.18 -11.06 -4.61
C TYR A 300 -12.33 -12.34 -5.47
N PRO A 301 -11.66 -13.47 -5.18
CA PRO A 301 -11.88 -14.73 -5.90
C PRO A 301 -13.34 -15.22 -5.82
N GLU A 302 -13.99 -15.06 -4.66
CA GLU A 302 -15.38 -15.46 -4.45
C GLU A 302 -16.34 -14.58 -5.26
N ILE A 303 -16.11 -13.26 -5.30
CA ILE A 303 -16.85 -12.33 -6.15
C ILE A 303 -16.73 -12.75 -7.63
N ASN A 304 -15.51 -13.01 -8.10
CA ASN A 304 -15.27 -13.49 -9.47
C ASN A 304 -16.00 -14.82 -9.75
N ARG A 305 -16.03 -15.75 -8.79
CA ARG A 305 -16.75 -17.02 -8.93
C ARG A 305 -18.24 -16.79 -9.10
N TYR A 306 -18.87 -15.93 -8.29
CA TYR A 306 -20.30 -15.66 -8.44
C TYR A 306 -20.63 -14.96 -9.76
N VAL A 307 -19.82 -13.97 -10.16
CA VAL A 307 -20.02 -13.24 -11.42
C VAL A 307 -19.84 -14.14 -12.64
N LYS A 308 -18.79 -14.97 -12.68
CA LYS A 308 -18.53 -15.90 -13.79
C LYS A 308 -19.63 -16.94 -13.98
N ASN A 309 -20.29 -17.34 -12.89
CA ASN A 309 -21.37 -18.33 -12.90
C ASN A 309 -22.77 -17.68 -12.93
N ASN A 310 -22.88 -16.36 -13.15
CA ASN A 310 -24.15 -15.63 -13.18
C ASN A 310 -25.03 -15.82 -11.92
N LEU A 311 -24.39 -16.02 -10.76
CA LEU A 311 -25.05 -16.25 -9.48
C LEU A 311 -25.37 -14.93 -8.76
N TRP A 312 -26.33 -14.17 -9.31
CA TRP A 312 -26.64 -12.79 -8.88
C TRP A 312 -27.21 -12.68 -7.46
N GLU A 313 -28.16 -13.53 -7.08
CA GLU A 313 -28.74 -13.49 -5.73
C GLU A 313 -27.77 -13.96 -4.63
N PRO A 314 -27.00 -15.06 -4.82
CA PRO A 314 -25.91 -15.40 -3.92
C PRO A 314 -24.87 -14.29 -3.80
N LEU A 315 -24.51 -13.63 -4.91
CA LEU A 315 -23.59 -12.49 -4.91
C LEU A 315 -24.12 -11.35 -4.02
N GLU A 316 -25.36 -10.91 -4.21
CA GLU A 316 -25.95 -9.84 -3.38
C GLU A 316 -25.96 -10.19 -1.89
N LYS A 317 -26.36 -11.43 -1.54
CA LYS A 317 -26.33 -11.92 -0.15
C LYS A 317 -24.91 -11.92 0.41
N PHE A 318 -23.93 -12.35 -0.38
CA PHE A 318 -22.53 -12.35 0.00
C PHE A 318 -22.01 -10.93 0.25
N LEU A 319 -22.24 -10.00 -0.69
CA LEU A 319 -21.84 -8.60 -0.58
C LEU A 319 -22.47 -7.91 0.66
N ARG A 320 -23.76 -8.15 0.92
CA ARG A 320 -24.43 -7.66 2.14
C ARG A 320 -23.79 -8.21 3.40
N LYS A 321 -23.46 -9.50 3.43
CA LYS A 321 -22.85 -10.14 4.60
C LYS A 321 -21.47 -9.56 4.91
N ILE A 322 -20.60 -9.43 3.90
CA ILE A 322 -19.25 -8.85 4.09
C ILE A 322 -19.31 -7.36 4.43
N SER A 323 -20.26 -6.60 3.87
CA SER A 323 -20.51 -5.20 4.26
C SER A 323 -21.05 -5.06 5.67
N THR A 324 -21.94 -5.96 6.11
CA THR A 324 -22.45 -5.94 7.49
C THR A 324 -21.32 -6.21 8.48
N PHE A 325 -20.48 -7.21 8.20
CA PHE A 325 -19.31 -7.50 9.02
C PHE A 325 -18.35 -6.32 9.11
N SER A 326 -17.97 -5.73 7.97
CA SER A 326 -17.10 -4.56 7.93
C SER A 326 -17.77 -3.34 8.59
N GLY A 327 -19.09 -3.17 8.40
CA GLY A 327 -19.92 -2.13 9.01
C GLY A 327 -19.92 -2.19 10.53
N VAL A 328 -20.17 -3.35 11.11
CA VAL A 328 -20.16 -3.54 12.57
C VAL A 328 -18.79 -3.17 13.14
N TRP A 329 -17.70 -3.63 12.51
CA TRP A 329 -16.34 -3.27 12.93
C TRP A 329 -16.08 -1.77 12.80
N THR A 330 -16.38 -1.19 11.62
CA THR A 330 -16.10 0.22 11.32
C THR A 330 -16.89 1.15 12.23
N VAL A 331 -18.18 0.87 12.45
CA VAL A 331 -19.02 1.66 13.36
C VAL A 331 -18.57 1.46 14.79
N GLY A 332 -18.24 0.24 15.22
CA GLY A 332 -17.73 -0.01 16.58
C GLY A 332 -16.43 0.72 16.87
N ALA A 333 -15.43 0.56 15.99
CA ALA A 333 -14.15 1.28 16.10
C ALA A 333 -14.33 2.79 15.96
N GLY A 334 -15.20 3.24 15.05
CA GLY A 334 -15.51 4.64 14.82
C GLY A 334 -16.17 5.30 16.03
N LEU A 335 -17.15 4.65 16.67
CA LEU A 335 -17.73 5.11 17.93
C LEU A 335 -16.67 5.14 19.04
N GLY A 336 -15.79 4.15 19.09
CA GLY A 336 -14.64 4.16 19.99
C GLY A 336 -13.77 5.41 19.81
N LEU A 337 -13.44 5.79 18.58
CA LEU A 337 -12.69 7.02 18.30
C LEU A 337 -13.49 8.30 18.50
N ILE A 338 -14.82 8.28 18.32
CA ILE A 338 -15.66 9.43 18.64
C ILE A 338 -15.63 9.70 20.15
N PHE A 339 -15.83 8.68 20.99
CA PHE A 339 -15.90 8.87 22.45
C PHE A 339 -14.53 8.95 23.13
N PHE A 340 -13.52 8.23 22.62
CA PHE A 340 -12.20 8.12 23.26
C PHE A 340 -11.07 8.67 22.40
N GLY A 341 -11.35 9.32 21.27
CA GLY A 341 -10.33 9.74 20.32
C GLY A 341 -9.31 10.72 20.88
N GLU A 342 -9.75 11.70 21.68
CA GLU A 342 -8.84 12.64 22.36
C GLU A 342 -7.88 11.88 23.28
N TRP A 343 -8.39 10.96 24.10
CA TRP A 343 -7.59 10.10 24.98
C TRP A 343 -6.61 9.22 24.19
N VAL A 344 -7.06 8.64 23.07
CA VAL A 344 -6.21 7.85 22.17
C VAL A 344 -5.10 8.71 21.59
N ILE A 345 -5.37 9.95 21.17
CA ILE A 345 -4.38 10.89 20.65
C ILE A 345 -3.36 11.25 21.73
N SER A 346 -3.82 11.59 22.94
CA SER A 346 -2.95 11.91 24.08
C SER A 346 -2.03 10.75 24.45
N ILE A 347 -2.53 9.51 24.44
CA ILE A 347 -1.69 8.32 24.66
C ILE A 347 -0.73 8.09 23.49
N TYR A 348 -1.21 8.21 22.27
CA TYR A 348 -0.42 7.90 21.10
C TYR A 348 0.70 8.92 20.85
N ALA A 349 0.39 10.21 20.83
CA ALA A 349 1.32 11.27 20.43
C ALA A 349 1.55 12.35 21.50
N GLY A 350 0.64 12.49 22.47
CA GLY A 350 0.68 13.52 23.51
C GLY A 350 -0.35 14.63 23.30
N ASP A 351 -0.62 15.41 24.35
CA ASP A 351 -1.71 16.40 24.36
C ASP A 351 -1.51 17.53 23.34
N ALA A 352 -0.27 17.82 22.97
CA ALA A 352 0.05 18.79 21.92
C ALA A 352 -0.59 18.40 20.57
N PHE A 353 -0.94 17.13 20.34
CA PHE A 353 -1.56 16.64 19.11
C PHE A 353 -3.09 16.61 19.14
N LEU A 354 -3.75 17.03 20.21
CA LEU A 354 -5.22 17.09 20.28
C LEU A 354 -5.90 17.83 19.11
N PRO A 355 -5.31 18.86 18.48
CA PRO A 355 -5.87 19.45 17.25
C PRO A 355 -6.05 18.46 16.08
N ALA A 356 -5.41 17.29 16.12
CA ALA A 356 -5.64 16.21 15.16
C ALA A 356 -7.05 15.59 15.25
N TYR A 357 -7.72 15.69 16.40
CA TYR A 357 -9.02 15.05 16.67
C TYR A 357 -10.12 15.41 15.65
N PRO A 358 -10.43 16.70 15.37
CA PRO A 358 -11.44 17.04 14.37
C PRO A 358 -11.11 16.51 12.97
N ALA A 359 -9.84 16.58 12.53
CA ALA A 359 -9.43 16.00 11.26
C ALA A 359 -9.63 14.47 11.25
N MET A 360 -9.33 13.80 12.37
CA MET A 360 -9.52 12.36 12.52
C MET A 360 -10.99 11.97 12.35
N LEU A 361 -11.93 12.71 12.95
CA LEU A 361 -13.36 12.46 12.83
C LEU A 361 -13.88 12.69 11.40
N ILE A 362 -13.40 13.75 10.72
CA ILE A 362 -13.78 14.00 9.34
C ILE A 362 -13.31 12.85 8.44
N LEU A 363 -12.02 12.49 8.56
CA LEU A 363 -11.39 11.39 7.83
C LEU A 363 -12.11 10.04 8.06
N LEU A 364 -12.60 9.81 9.27
CA LEU A 364 -13.34 8.59 9.64
C LEU A 364 -14.58 8.37 8.76
N ILE A 365 -15.22 9.44 8.28
CA ILE A 365 -16.39 9.33 7.39
C ILE A 365 -15.98 8.70 6.06
N GLY A 366 -14.95 9.26 5.41
CA GLY A 366 -14.46 8.77 4.11
C GLY A 366 -13.84 7.39 4.21
N TYR A 367 -12.90 7.22 5.15
CA TYR A 367 -12.26 5.92 5.40
C TYR A 367 -13.28 4.87 5.79
N GLY A 368 -14.24 5.21 6.67
CA GLY A 368 -15.27 4.30 7.13
C GLY A 368 -16.15 3.81 5.98
N LEU A 369 -16.63 4.72 5.12
CA LEU A 369 -17.46 4.33 3.98
C LEU A 369 -16.68 3.46 2.97
N ALA A 370 -15.42 3.82 2.68
CA ALA A 370 -14.54 3.00 1.86
C ALA A 370 -14.28 1.62 2.48
N ASN A 371 -14.19 1.52 3.80
CA ASN A 371 -13.99 0.29 4.54
C ASN A 371 -15.24 -0.62 4.50
N ILE A 372 -16.44 -0.06 4.68
CA ILE A 372 -17.72 -0.80 4.65
C ILE A 372 -17.97 -1.41 3.27
N PHE A 373 -17.60 -0.67 2.22
CA PHE A 373 -17.77 -1.06 0.83
C PHE A 373 -16.43 -1.35 0.16
N PHE A 374 -15.48 -1.96 0.88
CA PHE A 374 -14.14 -2.27 0.37
C PHE A 374 -14.17 -3.08 -0.95
N TRP A 375 -15.25 -3.83 -1.19
CA TRP A 375 -15.46 -4.65 -2.38
C TRP A 375 -15.88 -3.86 -3.63
N ASN A 376 -16.10 -2.54 -3.54
CA ASN A 376 -16.57 -1.72 -4.66
C ASN A 376 -15.67 -1.88 -5.92
N ARG A 377 -14.35 -1.78 -5.75
CA ARG A 377 -13.38 -1.94 -6.84
C ARG A 377 -13.24 -3.42 -7.27
N PRO A 378 -13.04 -4.40 -6.36
CA PRO A 378 -13.08 -5.82 -6.71
C PRO A 378 -14.30 -6.23 -7.56
N LEU A 379 -15.49 -5.73 -7.24
CA LEU A 379 -16.69 -6.04 -8.01
C LEU A 379 -16.67 -5.42 -9.41
N LEU A 380 -16.27 -4.15 -9.57
CA LEU A 380 -16.10 -3.57 -10.91
C LEU A 380 -15.07 -4.32 -11.75
N LEU A 381 -13.96 -4.72 -11.13
CA LEU A 381 -12.93 -5.52 -11.80
C LEU A 381 -13.47 -6.88 -12.27
N SER A 382 -14.34 -7.52 -11.47
CA SER A 382 -14.99 -8.78 -11.86
C SER A 382 -15.92 -8.64 -13.08
N PHE A 383 -16.42 -7.42 -13.34
CA PHE A 383 -17.20 -7.11 -14.54
C PHE A 383 -16.34 -6.67 -15.74
N GLY A 384 -15.02 -6.58 -15.59
CA GLY A 384 -14.14 -6.00 -16.60
C GLY A 384 -14.17 -4.47 -16.66
N ASP A 385 -14.85 -3.79 -15.73
CA ASP A 385 -15.02 -2.33 -15.67
C ASP A 385 -13.80 -1.64 -14.98
N SER A 386 -12.57 -2.11 -15.25
CA SER A 386 -11.34 -1.58 -14.63
C SER A 386 -11.07 -0.12 -14.98
N LEU A 387 -11.37 0.29 -16.21
CA LEU A 387 -11.25 1.66 -16.68
C LEU A 387 -12.21 2.61 -15.96
N PHE A 388 -13.43 2.15 -15.66
CA PHE A 388 -14.40 2.98 -14.93
C PHE A 388 -13.94 3.27 -13.50
N ALA A 389 -13.44 2.24 -12.81
CA ALA A 389 -12.86 2.41 -11.47
C ALA A 389 -11.65 3.36 -11.50
N PHE A 390 -10.82 3.26 -12.55
CA PHE A 390 -9.69 4.17 -12.77
C PHE A 390 -10.15 5.62 -12.97
N PHE A 391 -11.08 5.89 -13.89
CA PHE A 391 -11.55 7.25 -14.16
C PHE A 391 -12.26 7.89 -12.97
N THR A 392 -13.01 7.09 -12.20
CA THR A 392 -13.65 7.57 -10.97
C THR A 392 -12.60 8.05 -9.95
N MET A 393 -11.51 7.30 -9.80
CA MET A 393 -10.38 7.68 -8.95
C MET A 393 -9.62 8.89 -9.51
N PHE A 394 -9.37 8.92 -10.82
CA PHE A 394 -8.62 9.99 -11.48
C PHE A 394 -9.36 11.33 -11.42
N LEU A 395 -10.62 11.36 -11.87
CA LEU A 395 -11.43 12.57 -11.88
C LEU A 395 -11.74 13.04 -10.46
N GLY A 396 -12.11 12.12 -9.56
CA GLY A 396 -12.32 12.45 -8.15
C GLY A 396 -11.06 13.03 -7.51
N GLY A 397 -9.89 12.49 -7.86
CA GLY A 397 -8.61 12.97 -7.39
C GLY A 397 -8.24 14.36 -7.90
N ILE A 398 -8.47 14.63 -9.19
CA ILE A 398 -8.29 15.96 -9.78
C ILE A 398 -9.20 16.98 -9.07
N LEU A 399 -10.48 16.66 -8.92
CA LEU A 399 -11.43 17.55 -8.24
C LEU A 399 -11.01 17.84 -6.79
N LYS A 400 -10.50 16.82 -6.09
CA LYS A 400 -9.97 16.96 -4.74
C LYS A 400 -8.74 17.89 -4.71
N VAL A 401 -7.75 17.66 -5.58
CA VAL A 401 -6.54 18.50 -5.64
C VAL A 401 -6.88 19.95 -6.02
N LEU A 402 -7.73 20.16 -7.03
CA LEU A 402 -8.19 21.50 -7.42
C LEU A 402 -8.98 22.19 -6.30
N GLY A 403 -9.84 21.45 -5.62
CA GLY A 403 -10.53 21.92 -4.42
C GLY A 403 -9.55 22.32 -3.31
N GLY A 404 -8.42 21.61 -3.20
CA GLY A 404 -7.33 21.89 -2.27
C GLY A 404 -6.80 23.32 -2.39
N PHE A 405 -6.48 23.75 -3.62
CA PHE A 405 -6.01 25.11 -3.90
C PHE A 405 -6.99 26.22 -3.49
N LEU A 406 -8.29 25.93 -3.50
CA LEU A 406 -9.34 26.90 -3.17
C LEU A 406 -9.72 26.90 -1.69
N LEU A 407 -9.80 25.72 -1.07
CA LEU A 407 -10.37 25.54 0.26
C LEU A 407 -9.32 25.42 1.36
N VAL A 408 -8.19 24.74 1.11
CA VAL A 408 -7.19 24.45 2.15
C VAL A 408 -6.52 25.73 2.67
N PRO A 409 -6.08 26.70 1.83
CA PRO A 409 -5.54 27.96 2.33
C PRO A 409 -6.53 28.78 3.18
N ARG A 410 -7.85 28.55 3.05
CA ARG A 410 -8.89 29.31 3.75
C ARG A 410 -9.36 28.62 5.04
N TYR A 411 -9.43 27.29 5.04
CA TYR A 411 -10.04 26.49 6.09
C TYR A 411 -9.06 25.50 6.75
N GLY A 412 -7.78 25.55 6.39
CA GLY A 412 -6.71 24.75 6.96
C GLY A 412 -6.81 23.26 6.65
N TYR A 413 -6.13 22.46 7.47
CA TYR A 413 -6.03 21.00 7.32
C TYR A 413 -7.37 20.26 7.49
N LEU A 414 -8.38 20.90 8.09
CA LEU A 414 -9.74 20.34 8.18
C LEU A 414 -10.44 20.31 6.81
N ALA A 415 -10.20 21.31 5.96
CA ALA A 415 -10.70 21.27 4.58
C ALA A 415 -10.01 20.17 3.77
N GLU A 416 -8.72 19.93 3.97
CA GLU A 416 -8.03 18.80 3.33
C GLU A 416 -8.63 17.46 3.78
N ALA A 417 -8.86 17.28 5.08
CA ALA A 417 -9.55 16.11 5.61
C ALA A 417 -10.95 15.93 4.99
N GLY A 418 -11.69 17.03 4.83
CA GLY A 418 -13.01 17.05 4.21
C GLY A 418 -12.98 16.68 2.73
N LEU A 419 -12.07 17.27 1.96
CA LEU A 419 -11.83 16.96 0.55
C LEU A 419 -11.46 15.49 0.36
N PHE A 420 -10.54 14.97 1.17
CA PHE A 420 -10.13 13.58 1.08
C PHE A 420 -11.26 12.61 1.47
N SER A 421 -12.09 12.98 2.44
CA SER A 421 -13.27 12.19 2.82
C SER A 421 -14.34 12.21 1.74
N MET A 422 -14.63 13.38 1.16
CA MET A 422 -15.54 13.51 0.02
C MET A 422 -15.04 12.72 -1.19
N PHE A 423 -13.73 12.73 -1.46
CA PHE A 423 -13.13 11.90 -2.50
C PHE A 423 -13.48 10.41 -2.32
N PHE A 424 -13.34 9.87 -1.10
CA PHE A 424 -13.75 8.49 -0.83
C PHE A 424 -15.27 8.29 -0.97
N VAL A 425 -16.08 9.19 -0.39
CA VAL A 425 -17.54 9.07 -0.43
C VAL A 425 -18.07 9.07 -1.87
N ILE A 426 -17.62 10.04 -2.68
CA ILE A 426 -18.04 10.20 -4.07
C ILE A 426 -17.52 9.03 -4.91
N SER A 427 -16.23 8.69 -4.82
CA SER A 427 -15.66 7.62 -5.65
C SER A 427 -16.28 6.25 -5.35
N VAL A 428 -16.46 5.92 -4.07
CA VAL A 428 -17.12 4.68 -3.66
C VAL A 428 -18.59 4.69 -4.06
N GLY A 429 -19.30 5.81 -3.86
CA GLY A 429 -20.70 5.96 -4.26
C GLY A 429 -20.90 5.73 -5.77
N ILE A 430 -20.10 6.39 -6.60
CA ILE A 430 -20.13 6.23 -8.07
C ILE A 430 -19.81 4.78 -8.47
N ASN A 431 -18.79 4.17 -7.87
CA ASN A 431 -18.43 2.77 -8.14
C ASN A 431 -19.57 1.81 -7.78
N LEU A 432 -20.24 2.01 -6.63
CA LEU A 432 -21.38 1.19 -6.21
C LEU A 432 -22.58 1.35 -7.13
N LEU A 433 -22.89 2.57 -7.56
CA LEU A 433 -23.98 2.83 -8.51
C LEU A 433 -23.71 2.14 -9.85
N ARG A 434 -22.48 2.25 -10.38
CA ARG A 434 -22.07 1.53 -11.59
C ARG A 434 -22.19 0.04 -11.43
N ALA A 435 -21.63 -0.52 -10.35
CA ALA A 435 -21.64 -1.95 -10.12
C ALA A 435 -23.06 -2.53 -9.97
N LYS A 436 -23.96 -1.83 -9.27
CA LYS A 436 -25.38 -2.21 -9.18
C LYS A 436 -26.08 -2.16 -10.53
N SER A 437 -25.82 -1.13 -11.34
CA SER A 437 -26.38 -0.99 -12.69
C SER A 437 -25.92 -2.14 -13.60
N THR A 438 -24.62 -2.46 -13.60
CA THR A 438 -24.06 -3.58 -14.37
C THR A 438 -24.67 -4.93 -13.94
N MET A 439 -24.78 -5.16 -12.63
CA MET A 439 -25.41 -6.38 -12.09
C MET A 439 -26.89 -6.50 -12.49
N ALA A 440 -27.66 -5.41 -12.41
CA ALA A 440 -29.07 -5.40 -12.81
C ALA A 440 -29.25 -5.65 -14.32
N LYS A 441 -28.35 -5.10 -15.15
CA LYS A 441 -28.34 -5.35 -16.60
C LYS A 441 -28.06 -6.82 -16.91
N ASN A 442 -27.05 -7.42 -16.29
CA ASN A 442 -26.70 -8.82 -16.53
C ASN A 442 -27.80 -9.77 -16.02
N LYS A 443 -28.40 -9.49 -14.86
CA LYS A 443 -29.54 -10.25 -14.34
C LYS A 443 -30.74 -10.25 -15.29
N LYS A 444 -30.98 -9.16 -16.03
CA LYS A 444 -32.03 -9.09 -17.06
C LYS A 444 -31.68 -9.92 -18.30
N LEU A 445 -30.43 -9.86 -18.75
CA LEU A 445 -29.94 -10.62 -19.92
C LEU A 445 -29.96 -12.14 -19.70
N ASP A 446 -29.67 -12.61 -18.49
CA ASP A 446 -29.72 -14.05 -18.20
C ASP A 446 -31.17 -14.55 -18.15
N LYS A 447 -32.09 -13.77 -17.57
CA LYS A 447 -33.52 -14.09 -17.56
C LYS A 447 -34.13 -14.17 -18.97
N SER A 448 -33.71 -13.30 -19.89
CA SER A 448 -34.20 -13.36 -21.27
C SER A 448 -33.67 -14.61 -21.98
N LYS A 449 -32.39 -14.97 -21.78
CA LYS A 449 -31.80 -16.19 -22.35
C LYS A 449 -32.41 -17.49 -21.82
N GLU A 450 -32.89 -17.49 -20.57
CA GLU A 450 -33.64 -18.62 -20.02
C GLU A 450 -35.05 -18.69 -20.62
N ALA A 451 -35.73 -17.55 -20.80
CA ALA A 451 -37.04 -17.49 -21.44
C ALA A 451 -37.02 -17.90 -22.92
N ASP A 452 -35.94 -17.59 -23.66
CA ASP A 452 -35.77 -18.00 -25.07
C ASP A 452 -35.42 -19.49 -25.24
N LYS A 453 -35.12 -20.20 -24.14
CA LYS A 453 -34.78 -21.64 -24.14
C LYS A 453 -35.96 -22.55 -23.74
N VAL A 454 -37.05 -21.96 -23.27
CA VAL A 454 -38.31 -22.64 -22.91
C VAL A 454 -39.30 -22.45 -24.05
#